data_AF-A0A0N1B5N6-F1
#
_entry.id   AF-A0A0N1B5N6-F1
#
_cell.length_a   1.000
_cell.length_b   1.000
_cell.length_c   1.000
_cell.angle_alpha   90.00
_cell.angle_beta   90.00
_cell.angle_gamma   90.00
#
_symmetry.space_group_name_H-M   'P 1'
#
loop_
_entity.id
_entity.type
_entity.pdbx_description
1 polymer ?
#
loop_
_entity_poly.entity_id
_entity_poly.type
_entity_poly.pdbx_seq_one_letter_code
_entity_poly.pdbx_strand_id
1 'polypeptide(L)'
;MPSAYSVLGPQRLLASTLAEFAHVAALELDAAALSGAACFVARREERLIGLLALARRNDTDADLLWLGVDPAQRRQGVARDLLRVGNAWWARQGGRGIAAPKSCGGAILANLGFAAAQDGSWVRWIG
;
A
#
# COMPACT_ATOMS: atom_id res chain seq x y z
N MET A 1 15.21 -7.74 -15.60
CA MET A 1 14.86 -9.04 -14.99
C MET A 1 13.38 -8.99 -14.62
N PRO A 2 12.56 -10.00 -14.97
CA PRO A 2 11.19 -10.06 -14.49
C PRO A 2 11.19 -10.12 -12.95
N SER A 3 10.32 -9.34 -12.29
CA SER A 3 10.17 -9.42 -10.83
C SER A 3 9.79 -10.84 -10.45
N ALA A 4 10.44 -11.39 -9.43
CA ALA A 4 10.14 -12.72 -8.88
C ALA A 4 8.80 -12.77 -8.10
N TYR A 5 7.90 -11.82 -8.37
CA TYR A 5 6.59 -11.67 -7.75
C TYR A 5 5.70 -10.84 -8.66
N SER A 6 4.39 -11.01 -8.51
CA SER A 6 3.37 -10.26 -9.24
C SER A 6 2.64 -9.32 -8.27
N VAL A 7 2.39 -8.09 -8.71
CA VAL A 7 1.50 -7.16 -8.02
C VAL A 7 0.16 -7.16 -8.73
N LEU A 8 -0.89 -7.48 -8.00
CA LEU A 8 -2.25 -7.47 -8.51
C LEU A 8 -2.90 -6.12 -8.23
N GLY A 9 -3.77 -5.68 -9.16
CA GLY A 9 -4.58 -4.46 -9.03
C GLY A 9 -5.54 -4.50 -7.83
N PRO A 10 -6.47 -3.54 -7.72
CA PRO A 10 -7.40 -3.51 -6.60
C PRO A 10 -8.21 -4.81 -6.54
N GLN A 11 -8.14 -5.49 -5.41
CA GLN A 11 -8.82 -6.74 -5.12
C GLN A 11 -9.84 -6.49 -4.03
N ARG A 12 -10.98 -7.20 -4.11
CA ARG A 12 -11.85 -7.35 -2.94
C ARG A 12 -11.12 -8.26 -1.97
N LEU A 13 -10.63 -7.71 -0.85
CA LEU A 13 -10.00 -8.54 0.17
C LEU A 13 -11.06 -9.43 0.82
N LEU A 14 -10.84 -10.74 0.69
CA LEU A 14 -11.58 -11.73 1.45
C LEU A 14 -10.95 -11.86 2.84
N ALA A 15 -11.74 -12.31 3.82
CA ALA A 15 -11.25 -12.58 5.17
C ALA A 15 -10.03 -13.53 5.17
N SER A 16 -9.98 -14.48 4.23
CA SER A 16 -8.85 -15.40 4.05
C SER A 16 -7.56 -14.69 3.62
N THR A 17 -7.62 -13.69 2.73
CA THR A 17 -6.45 -12.92 2.30
C THR A 17 -5.89 -12.06 3.43
N LEU A 18 -6.78 -11.47 4.22
CA LEU A 18 -6.38 -10.71 5.42
C LEU A 18 -5.75 -11.62 6.48
N ALA A 19 -6.35 -12.78 6.74
CA ALA A 19 -5.80 -13.76 7.68
C ALA A 19 -4.43 -14.28 7.22
N GLU A 20 -4.28 -14.57 5.93
CA GLU A 20 -2.99 -14.96 5.33
C GLU A 20 -1.93 -13.87 5.58
N PHE A 21 -2.26 -12.59 5.32
CA PHE A 21 -1.30 -11.51 5.52
C PHE A 21 -1.00 -11.26 7.00
N ALA A 22 -2.02 -11.25 7.85
CA ALA A 22 -1.88 -11.07 9.29
C ALA A 22 -0.91 -12.10 9.88
N HIS A 23 -1.02 -13.35 9.42
CA HIS A 23 -0.10 -14.41 9.78
C HIS A 23 1.33 -14.15 9.28
N VAL A 24 1.49 -13.81 7.99
CA VAL A 24 2.80 -13.57 7.37
C VAL A 24 3.52 -12.35 7.98
N ALA A 25 2.78 -11.29 8.27
CA ALA A 25 3.33 -10.06 8.81
C ALA A 25 3.41 -10.06 10.34
N ALA A 26 2.82 -11.06 11.02
CA ALA A 26 2.59 -11.08 12.46
C ALA A 26 1.91 -9.79 12.96
N LEU A 27 0.93 -9.29 12.20
CA LEU A 27 0.21 -8.04 12.48
C LEU A 27 -1.29 -8.33 12.64
N GLU A 28 -1.90 -7.68 13.62
CA GLU A 28 -3.36 -7.60 13.69
C GLU A 28 -3.85 -6.60 12.63
N LEU A 29 -4.55 -7.12 11.61
CA LEU A 29 -5.22 -6.32 10.60
C LEU A 29 -6.71 -6.29 10.92
N ASP A 30 -7.23 -5.10 11.16
CA ASP A 30 -8.66 -4.89 11.30
C ASP A 30 -9.31 -4.86 9.91
N ALA A 31 -10.08 -5.92 9.60
CA ALA A 31 -10.83 -6.01 8.36
C ALA A 31 -11.85 -4.86 8.19
N ALA A 32 -12.40 -4.35 9.30
CA ALA A 32 -13.33 -3.23 9.27
C ALA A 32 -12.62 -1.94 8.84
N ALA A 33 -11.38 -1.73 9.31
CA ALA A 33 -10.56 -0.57 8.93
C ALA A 33 -10.17 -0.56 7.43
N LEU A 34 -10.21 -1.72 6.77
CA LEU A 34 -9.91 -1.86 5.33
C LEU A 34 -11.17 -1.96 4.47
N SER A 35 -12.36 -1.92 5.07
CA SER A 35 -13.62 -1.97 4.34
C SER A 35 -13.78 -0.78 3.40
N GLY A 36 -14.04 -1.05 2.12
CA GLY A 36 -14.16 -0.01 1.08
C GLY A 36 -12.83 0.52 0.54
N ALA A 37 -11.69 0.06 1.05
CA ALA A 37 -10.37 0.42 0.53
C ALA A 37 -10.04 -0.36 -0.75
N ALA A 38 -9.35 0.32 -1.68
CA ALA A 38 -8.72 -0.33 -2.81
C ALA A 38 -7.43 -1.02 -2.34
N CYS A 39 -7.43 -2.35 -2.40
CA CYS A 39 -6.37 -3.17 -1.84
C CYS A 39 -5.55 -3.86 -2.92
N PHE A 40 -4.24 -3.71 -2.87
CA PHE A 40 -3.29 -4.26 -3.83
C PHE A 40 -2.40 -5.25 -3.11
N VAL A 41 -2.18 -6.40 -3.74
CA VAL A 41 -1.44 -7.50 -3.14
C VAL A 41 -0.22 -7.85 -3.98
N ALA A 42 0.89 -8.13 -3.32
CA ALA A 42 2.07 -8.70 -3.94
C ALA A 42 2.11 -10.19 -3.61
N ARG A 43 2.20 -11.05 -4.63
CA ARG A 43 2.31 -12.50 -4.48
C ARG A 43 3.58 -13.02 -5.12
N ARG A 44 4.29 -13.92 -4.42
CA ARG A 44 5.34 -14.76 -5.01
C ARG A 44 4.80 -16.17 -5.01
N GLU A 45 4.71 -16.77 -6.20
CA GLU A 45 3.97 -18.02 -6.38
C GLU A 45 2.54 -17.84 -5.82
N GLU A 46 2.10 -18.74 -4.94
CA GLU A 46 0.78 -18.68 -4.29
C GLU A 46 0.78 -17.96 -2.93
N ARG A 47 1.92 -17.43 -2.48
CA ARG A 47 2.05 -16.78 -1.17
C ARG A 47 1.92 -15.27 -1.26
N LEU A 48 1.10 -14.70 -0.38
CA LEU A 48 1.03 -13.27 -0.15
C LEU A 48 2.29 -12.75 0.56
N ILE A 49 2.97 -11.78 -0.04
CA ILE A 49 4.23 -11.21 0.48
C ILE A 49 4.15 -9.70 0.72
N GLY A 50 3.06 -9.04 0.33
CA GLY A 50 2.86 -7.63 0.59
C GLY A 50 1.42 -7.18 0.33
N LEU A 51 1.04 -6.10 1.00
CA LEU A 51 -0.28 -5.49 0.93
C LEU A 51 -0.14 -3.96 0.93
N LEU A 52 -0.90 -3.31 0.06
CA LEU A 52 -1.16 -1.88 0.06
C LEU A 52 -2.67 -1.66 0.12
N ALA A 53 -3.14 -0.79 1.00
CA ALA A 53 -4.55 -0.39 1.06
C ALA A 53 -4.67 1.13 0.96
N LEU A 54 -5.49 1.58 0.02
CA LEU A 54 -5.79 2.98 -0.23
C LEU A 54 -7.27 3.24 -0.06
N ALA A 55 -7.65 4.24 0.73
CA ALA A 55 -9.02 4.71 0.80
C ALA A 55 -9.12 6.10 0.18
N ARG A 56 -10.27 6.40 -0.45
CA ARG A 56 -10.53 7.75 -0.91
C ARG A 56 -10.64 8.68 0.29
N ARG A 57 -9.84 9.76 0.32
CA ARG A 57 -9.95 10.83 1.31
C ARG A 57 -10.87 11.93 0.81
N ASN A 58 -10.68 12.35 -0.43
CA ASN A 58 -11.49 13.35 -1.14
C ASN A 58 -11.42 13.06 -2.66
N ASP A 59 -11.91 13.96 -3.50
CA ASP A 59 -11.93 13.73 -4.95
C ASP A 59 -10.55 13.65 -5.61
N THR A 60 -9.51 14.22 -4.98
CA THR A 60 -8.16 14.30 -5.52
C THR A 60 -7.15 13.45 -4.77
N ASP A 61 -7.40 13.10 -3.51
CA ASP A 61 -6.44 12.46 -2.63
C ASP A 61 -6.97 11.16 -2.04
N ALA A 62 -6.05 10.21 -1.85
CA ALA A 62 -6.29 8.97 -1.12
C ALA A 62 -5.49 8.95 0.19
N ASP A 63 -6.04 8.31 1.21
CA ASP A 63 -5.31 7.95 2.43
C ASP A 63 -4.64 6.59 2.25
N LEU A 64 -3.36 6.53 2.63
CA LEU A 64 -2.61 5.31 2.83
C LEU A 64 -3.05 4.68 4.15
N LEU A 65 -3.95 3.71 4.08
CA LEU A 65 -4.42 2.98 5.25
C LEU A 65 -3.41 1.93 5.70
N TRP A 66 -2.77 1.27 4.72
CA TRP A 66 -1.80 0.22 5.02
C TRP A 66 -0.74 0.08 3.94
N LEU A 67 0.51 -0.17 4.37
CA LEU A 67 1.57 -0.66 3.50
C LEU A 67 2.46 -1.60 4.29
N GLY A 68 2.42 -2.88 3.92
CA GLY A 68 3.19 -3.92 4.59
C GLY A 68 3.88 -4.82 3.57
N VAL A 69 5.07 -5.28 3.93
CA VAL A 69 5.81 -6.34 3.21
C VAL A 69 6.28 -7.34 4.25
N ASP A 70 6.09 -8.63 3.95
CA ASP A 70 6.63 -9.76 4.69
C ASP A 70 8.10 -9.46 5.08
N PRO A 71 8.48 -9.53 6.37
CA PRO A 71 9.84 -9.29 6.82
C PRO A 71 10.92 -10.03 6.01
N ALA A 72 10.66 -11.28 5.62
CA ALA A 72 11.58 -12.10 4.83
C ALA A 72 11.72 -11.62 3.37
N GLN A 73 10.77 -10.81 2.89
CA GLN A 73 10.73 -10.28 1.52
C GLN A 73 11.06 -8.78 1.42
N ARG A 74 11.47 -8.16 2.54
CA ARG A 74 11.88 -6.75 2.56
C ARG A 74 13.16 -6.51 1.76
N ARG A 75 13.37 -5.25 1.38
CA ARG A 75 14.53 -4.77 0.58
C ARG A 75 14.61 -5.33 -0.84
N GLN A 76 13.53 -5.93 -1.34
CA GLN A 76 13.44 -6.46 -2.71
C GLN A 76 12.61 -5.56 -3.66
N GLY A 77 12.20 -4.37 -3.21
CA GLY A 77 11.42 -3.43 -4.01
C GLY A 77 9.89 -3.60 -3.94
N VAL A 78 9.37 -4.61 -3.23
CA VAL A 78 7.93 -4.94 -3.14
C VAL A 78 7.06 -3.73 -2.79
N ALA A 79 7.42 -2.97 -1.75
CA ALA A 79 6.66 -1.78 -1.34
C ALA A 79 6.63 -0.70 -2.43
N ARG A 80 7.72 -0.54 -3.18
CA ARG A 80 7.82 0.43 -4.28
C ARG A 80 6.94 0.02 -5.45
N ASP A 81 6.89 -1.27 -5.77
CA ASP A 81 6.02 -1.77 -6.83
C ASP A 81 4.54 -1.72 -6.46
N LEU A 82 4.20 -2.05 -5.21
CA LEU A 82 2.84 -1.88 -4.69
C LEU A 82 2.39 -0.42 -4.85
N LEU A 83 3.19 0.54 -4.39
CA LEU A 83 2.89 1.97 -4.54
C LEU A 83 2.84 2.39 -6.01
N ARG A 84 3.71 1.86 -6.88
CA ARG A 84 3.67 2.15 -8.31
C ARG A 84 2.33 1.75 -8.93
N VAL A 85 1.87 0.54 -8.65
CA VAL A 85 0.57 0.03 -9.15
C VAL A 85 -0.60 0.80 -8.51
N GLY A 86 -0.54 1.06 -7.20
CA GLY A 86 -1.53 1.85 -6.47
C GLY A 86 -1.66 3.27 -7.02
N ASN A 87 -0.53 3.96 -7.24
CA ASN A 87 -0.50 5.29 -7.83
C ASN A 87 -1.10 5.28 -9.24
N ALA A 88 -0.70 4.35 -10.10
CA ALA A 88 -1.23 4.25 -11.46
C ALA A 88 -2.73 3.94 -11.47
N TRP A 89 -3.23 3.17 -10.51
CA TRP A 89 -4.66 2.99 -10.34
C TRP A 89 -5.35 4.28 -9.88
N TRP A 90 -4.83 4.97 -8.88
CA TRP A 90 -5.43 6.21 -8.35
C TRP A 90 -5.43 7.33 -9.40
N ALA A 91 -4.34 7.48 -10.16
CA ALA A 91 -4.23 8.42 -11.27
C ALA A 91 -5.36 8.25 -12.30
N ARG A 92 -5.66 7.00 -12.66
CA ARG A 92 -6.74 6.67 -13.61
C ARG A 92 -8.13 7.03 -13.09
N GLN A 93 -8.29 7.22 -11.79
CA GLN A 93 -9.52 7.71 -11.16
C GLN A 93 -9.57 9.24 -11.05
N GLY A 94 -8.59 9.97 -11.61
CA GLY A 94 -8.45 11.42 -11.47
C GLY A 94 -7.68 11.86 -10.21
N GLY A 95 -7.14 10.91 -9.45
CA GLY A 95 -6.37 11.16 -8.24
C GLY A 95 -5.03 11.83 -8.51
N ARG A 96 -4.62 12.69 -7.57
CA ARG A 96 -3.39 13.52 -7.62
C ARG A 96 -2.41 13.21 -6.51
N GLY A 97 -2.88 12.72 -5.35
CA GLY A 97 -2.03 12.49 -4.20
C GLY A 97 -2.41 11.27 -3.38
N ILE A 98 -1.42 10.70 -2.69
CA ILE A 98 -1.62 9.76 -1.60
C ILE A 98 -1.03 10.35 -0.33
N ALA A 99 -1.86 10.54 0.68
CA ALA A 99 -1.47 11.02 2.00
C ALA A 99 -1.19 9.83 2.93
N ALA A 100 -0.19 9.97 3.81
CA ALA A 100 0.10 9.02 4.87
C ALA A 100 0.16 9.76 6.22
N PRO A 101 -0.32 9.13 7.31
CA PRO A 101 -0.37 9.76 8.62
C PRO A 101 1.03 10.02 9.19
N LYS A 102 1.12 10.96 10.12
CA LYS A 102 2.38 11.38 10.76
C LYS A 102 3.09 10.25 11.51
N SER A 103 2.33 9.26 11.96
CA SER A 103 2.82 8.10 12.72
C SER A 103 3.62 7.12 11.87
N CYS A 104 3.56 7.22 10.54
CA CYS A 104 4.39 6.40 9.66
C CYS A 104 5.86 6.82 9.75
N GLY A 105 6.77 5.82 9.75
CA GLY A 105 8.21 6.07 9.86
C GLY A 105 8.74 6.94 8.71
N GLY A 106 9.12 8.18 9.02
CA GLY A 106 9.47 9.20 8.02
C GLY A 106 10.59 8.80 7.06
N ALA A 107 11.63 8.12 7.55
CA ALA A 107 12.73 7.64 6.70
C ALA A 107 12.27 6.60 5.66
N ILE A 108 11.30 5.75 6.00
CA ILE A 108 10.74 4.76 5.07
C ILE A 108 9.89 5.46 4.02
N LEU A 109 9.04 6.40 4.44
CA LEU A 109 8.18 7.16 3.52
C LEU A 109 8.97 8.02 2.55
N ALA A 110 10.03 8.69 3.00
CA ALA A 110 10.94 9.44 2.14
C ALA A 110 11.58 8.54 1.05
N ASN A 111 12.05 7.34 1.43
CA ASN A 111 12.60 6.35 0.48
C ASN A 111 11.56 5.82 -0.51
N LEU A 112 10.28 5.95 -0.16
CA LEU A 112 9.14 5.62 -1.00
C LEU A 112 8.58 6.87 -1.72
N GLY A 113 9.32 7.97 -1.78
CA GLY A 113 8.96 9.16 -2.55
C GLY A 113 7.82 9.99 -1.98
N PHE A 114 7.53 9.86 -0.68
CA PHE A 114 6.67 10.81 0.01
C PHE A 114 7.48 12.02 0.46
N ALA A 115 6.89 13.20 0.39
CA ALA A 115 7.41 14.43 0.97
C ALA A 115 6.63 14.77 2.24
N ALA A 116 7.31 15.36 3.23
CA ALA A 116 6.63 15.90 4.40
C ALA A 116 5.77 17.10 3.99
N ALA A 117 4.52 17.13 4.46
CA ALA A 117 3.60 18.26 4.30
C ALA A 117 3.71 19.21 5.50
N GLN A 118 3.21 20.44 5.34
CA GLN A 118 3.26 21.48 6.38
C GLN A 118 2.52 21.10 7.66
N ASP A 119 1.44 20.32 7.53
CA ASP A 119 0.67 19.82 8.66
C ASP A 119 1.36 18.67 9.39
N GLY A 120 2.53 18.21 8.92
CA GLY A 120 3.29 17.08 9.47
C GLY A 120 2.87 15.71 8.95
N SER A 121 1.87 15.63 8.05
CA SER A 121 1.57 14.43 7.28
C SER A 121 2.60 14.21 6.18
N TRP A 122 2.47 13.10 5.46
CA TRP A 122 3.33 12.79 4.32
C TRP A 122 2.48 12.68 3.07
N VAL A 123 2.90 13.30 1.96
CA VAL A 123 2.17 13.23 0.70
C VAL A 123 3.09 12.77 -0.41
N ARG A 124 2.60 11.83 -1.20
CA ARG A 124 3.19 11.46 -2.48
C ARG A 124 2.29 11.95 -3.59
N TRP A 125 2.76 12.96 -4.33
CA TRP A 125 2.10 13.47 -5.52
C TRP A 125 2.29 12.50 -6.69
N ILE A 126 1.23 12.36 -7.48
CA ILE A 126 1.18 11.56 -8.70
C ILE A 126 1.22 12.55 -9.87
N GLY A 127 2.30 12.49 -10.64
CA GLY A 127 2.53 13.27 -11.86
C GLY A 127 2.60 12.37 -13.07
#